data_AF-A0A2P2JXZ0-F1
#
_entry.id   AF-A0A2P2JXZ0-F1
#
_cell.length_a   1.000
_cell.length_b   1.000
_cell.length_c   1.000
_cell.angle_alpha   90.00
_cell.angle_beta   90.00
_cell.angle_gamma   90.00
#
_symmetry.space_group_name_H-M   'P 1'
#
loop_
_entity.id
_entity.type
_entity.pdbx_description
1 polymer ?
#
loop_
_entity_poly.entity_id
_entity_poly.type
_entity_poly.pdbx_seq_one_letter_code
_entity_poly.pdbx_strand_id
1 'polypeptide(L)' 'MPITVFMRDKKRGNLKVVAEYGQEYGMENPIRVLYHGYGHYDALGSLIIGAKSKPCKKR' A
#
# COMPACT_ATOMS: atom_id res chain seq x y z
N MET A 1 12.30 8.57 3.78
CA MET A 1 11.44 7.38 3.53
C MET A 1 10.01 7.86 3.35
N PRO A 2 9.55 8.02 2.10
CA PRO A 2 8.20 8.52 1.81
C PRO A 2 7.14 7.46 2.11
N ILE A 3 5.90 7.91 2.35
CA ILE A 3 4.74 7.04 2.59
C ILE A 3 3.66 7.39 1.57
N THR A 4 3.16 6.37 0.86
CA THR A 4 2.06 6.51 -0.09
C THR A 4 0.85 5.75 0.42
N VAL A 5 -0.25 6.49 0.62
CA VAL A 5 -1.52 5.93 1.07
C VAL A 5 -2.42 5.70 -0.13
N PHE A 6 -2.87 4.47 -0.30
CA PHE A 6 -3.82 4.04 -1.31
C PHE A 6 -5.19 3.80 -0.70
N MET A 7 -6.25 3.99 -1.49
CA MET A 7 -7.61 3.59 -1.16
C MET A 7 -8.18 2.79 -2.33
N ARG A 8 -8.98 1.77 -2.03
CA ARG A 8 -9.65 0.99 -3.08
C ARG A 8 -10.84 1.78 -3.65
N ASP A 9 -10.79 2.06 -4.95
CA ASP A 9 -11.92 2.66 -5.67
C ASP A 9 -13.02 1.61 -5.86
N LYS A 10 -14.18 1.84 -5.23
CA LYS A 10 -15.34 0.95 -5.31
C LYS A 10 -15.91 0.84 -6.73
N LYS A 11 -15.70 1.85 -7.58
CA LYS A 11 -16.25 1.88 -8.94
C LYS A 11 -15.39 1.12 -9.94
N ARG A 12 -14.07 1.18 -9.80
CA ARG A 12 -13.11 0.63 -10.77
C ARG A 12 -12.33 -0.59 -10.27
N GLY A 13 -12.45 -0.92 -8.98
CA GLY A 13 -11.69 -2.01 -8.35
C GLY A 13 -10.19 -1.73 -8.18
N ASN A 14 -9.71 -0.59 -8.66
CA ASN A 14 -8.31 -0.18 -8.67
C ASN A 14 -7.93 0.54 -7.37
N LEU A 15 -6.62 0.58 -7.08
CA LEU A 15 -6.07 1.38 -5.99
C LEU A 15 -5.83 2.82 -6.48
N LYS A 16 -6.35 3.80 -5.75
CA LYS A 16 -6.13 5.23 -5.99
C LYS A 16 -5.26 5.80 -4.87
N VAL A 17 -4.28 6.63 -5.21
CA VAL A 17 -3.50 7.38 -4.23
C VAL A 17 -4.39 8.46 -3.59
N VAL A 18 -4.42 8.52 -2.27
CA VAL A 18 -5.21 9.51 -1.51
C VAL A 18 -4.35 10.47 -0.70
N ALA A 19 -3.12 10.09 -0.36
CA ALA A 19 -2.16 10.95 0.31
C ALA A 19 -0.73 10.48 0.07
N GLU A 20 0.19 11.43 0.08
CA GLU A 20 1.62 11.20 -0.02
C GLU A 20 2.32 12.07 1.01
N TYR A 21 3.24 11.46 1.75
CA TYR A 21 3.95 12.10 2.85
C TYR A 21 5.44 11.85 2.74
N GLY A 22 6.22 12.83 3.19
CA GLY A 22 7.65 12.68 3.36
C GLY A 22 8.44 12.56 2.05
N GLN A 23 7.90 13.04 0.93
CA GLN A 23 8.66 13.22 -0.31
C GLN A 23 9.93 14.06 -0.11
N GLU A 24 9.91 15.01 0.82
CA GLU A 24 11.07 15.83 1.19
C GLU A 24 12.21 15.04 1.85
N TYR A 25 11.89 13.88 2.44
CA TYR A 25 12.86 13.00 3.12
C TYR A 25 13.36 11.86 2.22
N GLY A 26 13.21 12.00 0.90
CA GLY A 26 13.65 11.04 -0.10
C GLY A 26 12.51 10.57 -1.00
N MET A 27 12.84 10.25 -2.25
CA MET A 27 11.87 9.81 -3.27
C MET A 27 11.91 8.30 -3.54
N GLU A 28 12.85 7.60 -2.90
CA GLU A 28 13.13 6.20 -3.18
C GLU A 28 12.32 5.28 -2.25
N ASN A 29 11.80 4.19 -2.83
CA ASN A 29 11.06 3.12 -2.15
C ASN A 29 10.03 3.60 -1.10
N PRO A 30 8.93 4.26 -1.52
CA PRO A 30 7.87 4.63 -0.61
C PRO A 30 7.25 3.40 0.06
N ILE A 31 6.98 3.53 1.36
CA ILE A 31 6.16 2.58 2.11
C ILE A 31 4.73 2.72 1.59
N ARG A 32 4.17 1.65 1.04
CA ARG A 32 2.84 1.66 0.45
C ARG A 32 1.86 1.05 1.44
N VAL A 33 0.77 1.77 1.72
CA VAL A 33 -0.29 1.29 2.61
C VAL A 33 -1.66 1.40 1.95
N LEU A 34 -2.55 0.45 2.24
CA LEU A 34 -3.94 0.44 1.78
C LEU A 34 -4.86 0.82 2.92
N TYR A 35 -5.58 1.93 2.77
CA TYR A 35 -6.61 2.40 3.69
C TYR A 35 -7.98 1.81 3.36
N HIS A 36 -8.65 1.27 4.39
CA HIS A 36 -9.97 0.64 4.24
C HIS A 36 -11.17 1.54 4.57
N GLY A 37 -10.96 2.78 5.04
CA GLY A 37 -12.07 3.72 5.34
C GLY A 37 -12.51 3.79 6.80
N TYR A 38 -11.96 2.96 7.69
CA TYR A 38 -12.34 2.88 9.12
C TYR A 38 -11.14 2.91 10.08
N GLY A 39 -10.01 3.47 9.65
CA GLY A 39 -8.78 3.55 10.45
C GLY A 39 -7.85 2.33 10.36
N HIS A 40 -8.21 1.31 9.59
CA HIS A 40 -7.34 0.16 9.33
C HIS A 40 -6.52 0.33 8.05
N TYR A 41 -5.26 -0.09 8.13
CA TYR A 41 -4.28 -0.03 7.06
C TYR A 41 -3.62 -1.39 6.85
N ASP A 42 -3.51 -1.81 5.59
CA ASP A 42 -2.70 -2.96 5.19
C ASP A 42 -1.40 -2.50 4.54
N ALA A 43 -0.29 -3.16 4.85
CA ALA A 43 0.95 -2.94 4.12
C ALA A 43 0.85 -3.56 2.72
N LEU A 44 0.96 -2.72 1.70
CA LEU A 44 1.14 -3.19 0.34
C LEU A 44 2.62 -3.51 0.18
N GLY A 45 2.93 -4.80 0.16
CA GLY A 45 4.29 -5.27 -0.09
C GLY A 45 4.83 -4.60 -1.35
N SER A 46 5.90 -3.83 -1.20
CA SER A 46 6.71 -3.43 -2.34
C SER A 46 7.12 -4.71 -3.05
N LEU A 47 6.92 -4.76 -4.37
CA LEU A 47 7.50 -5.79 -5.24
C LEU A 47 9.03 -5.59 -5.23
N ILE A 48 9.66 -5.73 -4.07
CA ILE A 48 11.06 -6.06 -3.97
C ILE A 48 11.10 -7.48 -4.51
N ILE A 49 11.76 -7.62 -5.65
CA ILE A 49 12.04 -8.86 -6.36
C ILE A 49 12.51 -9.89 -5.31
N GLY A 50 11.63 -10.78 -4.82
CA GLY A 50 12.05 -11.84 -3.89
C GLY A 50 11.06 -12.33 -2.84
N ALA A 51 10.02 -11.55 -2.45
CA ALA A 51 9.13 -12.02 -1.38
C ALA A 51 7.86 -12.69 -1.94
N LYS A 52 7.91 -14.01 -2.17
CA LYS A 52 6.69 -14.80 -2.42
C LYS A 52 5.84 -14.83 -1.15
N SER A 53 4.65 -14.22 -1.19
CA SER A 53 3.65 -14.40 -0.14
C SER A 53 3.23 -15.87 -0.08
N LYS A 54 3.25 -16.45 1.13
CA LYS A 54 2.77 -17.83 1.34
C LYS A 54 1.23 -17.82 1.24
N PRO A 55 0.60 -18.75 0.50
CA PRO A 55 -0.86 -18.83 0.45
C PRO A 55 -1.39 -19.21 1.84
N CYS A 56 -2.16 -18.33 2.45
CA CYS A 56 -2.93 -18.63 3.65
C CYS A 56 -4.00 -19.66 3.29
N LYS A 57 -3.79 -20.93 3.67
CA LYS A 57 -4.82 -21.96 3.56
C LYS A 57 -5.93 -21.65 4.55
N LYS A 58 -7.11 -21.32 4.05
CA LYS A 58 -8.36 -21.34 4.84
C LYS A 58 -8.63 -22.80 5.22
N ARG A 59 -8.74 -23.06 6.52
CA ARG A 59 -9.23 -24.33 7.08
C ARG A 59 -10.75 -24.33 7.08
#